data_AF-A0A453EWQ1-F1
#
_entry.id   AF-A0A453EWQ1-F1
#
_cell.length_a   1.000
_cell.length_b   1.000
_cell.length_c   1.000
_cell.angle_alpha   90.00
_cell.angle_beta   90.00
_cell.angle_gamma   90.00
#
_symmetry.space_group_name_H-M   'P 1'
#
loop_
_entity.id
_entity.type
_entity.pdbx_description
1 polymer ?
#
loop_
_entity_poly.entity_id
_entity_poly.type
_entity_poly.pdbx_seq_one_letter_code
_entity_poly.pdbx_strand_id
1 'polypeptide(L)'
;MELGVDYVDIELKVADKFVDFLSGNKPDKCKLIVSSHNYESTPSCEELANLVARIQEVGADIVKVATTATDIIDVSRMFQVMVHCQVPMIGLVMSERGLMSRVLSPKFGGYLTFGILDATKTSASGQPTLEELLDVYNIRCIGPDTKVLGLIANPVKQSKSPILHNKCLQSVGYNAVYLPLLADDLARFLDTYSSPDFSGFSCSLPFKVDAVHCCHEHDAVAKSIGAINTIVRKSDGKLVGYNTDYIGAISAIEDGIGGFSNLNRFPFNSYLGVMHKYHMIYVRQVWGQRMLLCHHCLAGLLLL
;
A
#
# COMPACT_ATOMS: atom_id res chain seq x y z
N MET A 1 -23.78 -17.73 23.65
CA MET A 1 -23.04 -17.11 24.77
C MET A 1 -22.92 -18.09 25.94
N GLU A 2 -23.99 -18.80 26.31
CA GLU A 2 -24.03 -19.79 27.40
C GLU A 2 -22.99 -20.92 27.29
N LEU A 3 -22.60 -21.31 26.07
CA LEU A 3 -21.55 -22.30 25.83
C LEU A 3 -20.10 -21.78 26.04
N GLY A 4 -19.94 -20.54 26.54
CA GLY A 4 -18.63 -20.00 26.92
C GLY A 4 -17.78 -19.47 25.76
N VAL A 5 -18.39 -19.01 24.68
CA VAL A 5 -17.66 -18.33 23.59
C VAL A 5 -17.12 -16.97 24.04
N ASP A 6 -15.93 -16.59 23.56
CA ASP A 6 -15.29 -15.30 23.92
C ASP A 6 -15.92 -14.10 23.21
N TYR A 7 -16.37 -14.30 21.97
CA TYR A 7 -16.93 -13.25 21.12
C TYR A 7 -18.19 -13.73 20.40
N VAL A 8 -19.14 -12.81 20.23
CA VAL A 8 -20.29 -12.97 19.32
C VAL A 8 -20.36 -11.75 18.42
N ASP A 9 -20.49 -11.96 17.11
CA ASP A 9 -20.63 -10.90 16.11
C ASP A 9 -22.07 -10.85 15.60
N ILE A 10 -22.73 -9.69 15.73
CA ILE A 10 -24.11 -9.45 15.32
C ILE A 10 -24.20 -8.23 14.41
N GLU A 11 -24.89 -8.37 13.29
CA GLU A 11 -25.12 -7.26 12.37
C GLU A 11 -26.02 -6.19 13.01
N LEU A 12 -25.63 -4.91 12.86
CA LEU A 12 -26.30 -3.74 13.44
C LEU A 12 -27.81 -3.74 13.19
N LYS A 13 -28.27 -4.21 12.01
CA LYS A 13 -29.69 -4.25 11.63
C LYS A 13 -30.58 -5.05 12.58
N VAL A 14 -30.01 -5.98 13.34
CA VAL A 14 -30.74 -6.83 14.30
C VAL A 14 -30.18 -6.73 15.71
N ALA A 15 -29.21 -5.83 15.94
CA ALA A 15 -28.48 -5.75 17.18
C ALA A 15 -29.36 -5.30 18.36
N ASP A 16 -30.25 -4.32 18.17
CA ASP A 16 -31.20 -3.88 19.23
C ASP A 16 -32.03 -5.05 19.75
N LYS A 17 -32.63 -5.83 18.83
CA LYS A 17 -33.45 -7.00 19.18
C LYS A 17 -32.64 -8.08 19.89
N PHE A 18 -31.38 -8.26 19.49
CA PHE A 18 -30.49 -9.23 20.10
C PHE A 18 -30.10 -8.81 21.53
N VAL A 19 -29.81 -7.53 21.73
CA VAL A 19 -29.48 -6.98 23.05
C VAL A 19 -30.69 -7.03 23.99
N ASP A 20 -31.88 -6.69 23.49
CA ASP A 20 -33.14 -6.86 24.23
C ASP A 20 -33.38 -8.32 24.64
N PHE A 21 -33.16 -9.26 23.70
CA PHE A 21 -33.29 -10.69 23.96
C PHE A 21 -32.31 -11.18 25.05
N LEU A 22 -31.10 -10.62 25.10
CA LEU A 22 -30.16 -10.97 26.16
C LEU A 22 -30.66 -10.56 27.55
N SER A 23 -31.53 -9.55 27.67
CA SER A 23 -32.22 -9.18 28.92
C SER A 23 -31.28 -9.05 30.14
N GLY A 24 -30.04 -8.60 29.93
CA GLY A 24 -29.02 -8.49 30.98
C GLY A 24 -28.29 -9.80 31.34
N ASN A 25 -28.62 -10.94 30.73
CA ASN A 25 -27.96 -12.24 30.94
C ASN A 25 -26.68 -12.41 30.10
N LYS A 26 -26.05 -11.32 29.67
CA LYS A 26 -24.79 -11.36 28.94
C LYS A 26 -23.68 -11.82 29.90
N PRO A 27 -22.98 -12.94 29.63
CA PRO A 27 -21.87 -13.37 30.48
C PRO A 27 -20.72 -12.37 30.44
N ASP A 28 -20.14 -12.01 31.59
CA ASP A 28 -19.04 -11.03 31.70
C ASP A 28 -17.83 -11.34 30.80
N LYS A 29 -17.59 -12.63 30.51
CA LYS A 29 -16.47 -13.07 29.68
C LYS A 29 -16.71 -12.92 28.18
N CYS A 30 -17.96 -12.82 27.73
CA CYS A 30 -18.29 -12.80 26.31
C CYS A 30 -18.46 -11.36 25.82
N LYS A 31 -17.63 -10.95 24.86
CA LYS A 31 -17.74 -9.63 24.23
C LYS A 31 -18.66 -9.66 23.01
N LEU A 32 -19.53 -8.67 22.90
CA LEU A 32 -20.42 -8.43 21.77
C LEU A 32 -19.73 -7.49 20.77
N ILE A 33 -19.45 -8.02 19.60
CA ILE A 33 -19.09 -7.26 18.41
C ILE A 33 -20.39 -6.93 17.69
N VAL A 34 -20.62 -5.64 17.41
CA VAL A 34 -21.71 -5.23 16.53
C VAL A 34 -21.13 -4.72 15.22
N SER A 35 -21.52 -5.35 14.11
CA SER A 35 -20.93 -5.11 12.80
C SER A 35 -21.84 -4.34 11.86
N SER A 36 -21.25 -3.56 10.98
CA SER A 36 -21.90 -3.01 9.80
C SER A 36 -21.02 -3.20 8.57
N HIS A 37 -21.64 -3.62 7.46
CA HIS A 37 -20.96 -3.87 6.19
C HIS A 37 -21.52 -2.95 5.08
N ASN A 38 -20.65 -2.17 4.46
CA ASN A 38 -20.94 -1.43 3.23
C ASN A 38 -20.12 -2.06 2.09
N TYR A 39 -20.80 -2.74 1.18
CA TYR A 39 -20.18 -3.43 0.05
C TYR A 39 -19.95 -2.53 -1.16
N GLU A 40 -20.48 -1.32 -1.16
CA GLU A 40 -20.47 -0.41 -2.32
C GLU A 40 -19.33 0.59 -2.26
N SER A 41 -19.11 1.22 -1.10
CA SER A 41 -18.17 2.32 -0.95
C SER A 41 -17.71 2.51 0.49
N THR A 42 -16.86 3.51 0.70
CA THR A 42 -16.50 4.02 2.02
C THR A 42 -17.16 5.39 2.20
N PRO A 43 -18.10 5.56 3.14
CA PRO A 43 -18.76 6.84 3.39
C PRO A 43 -17.79 7.94 3.85
N SER A 44 -18.30 9.17 4.00
CA SER A 44 -17.56 10.29 4.59
C SER A 44 -17.19 10.02 6.05
N CYS A 45 -16.23 10.78 6.59
CA CYS A 45 -15.84 10.65 8.00
C CYS A 45 -17.01 10.95 8.96
N GLU A 46 -17.89 11.87 8.60
CA GLU A 46 -19.09 12.20 9.37
C GLU A 46 -20.08 11.02 9.40
N GLU A 47 -20.38 10.44 8.23
CA GLU A 47 -21.26 9.26 8.14
C GLU A 47 -20.69 8.05 8.88
N LEU A 48 -19.38 7.83 8.77
CA LEU A 48 -18.68 6.77 9.52
C LEU A 48 -18.72 7.03 11.02
N ALA A 49 -18.50 8.26 11.48
CA ALA A 49 -18.57 8.61 12.90
C ALA A 49 -19.99 8.43 13.45
N ASN A 50 -21.01 8.85 12.70
CA ASN A 50 -22.42 8.63 13.05
C ASN A 50 -22.76 7.13 13.10
N LEU A 51 -22.21 6.32 12.18
CA LEU A 51 -22.37 4.87 12.21
C LEU A 51 -21.72 4.25 13.46
N VAL A 52 -20.51 4.68 13.82
CA VAL A 52 -19.83 4.24 15.04
C VAL A 52 -20.66 4.60 16.27
N ALA A 53 -21.17 5.83 16.38
CA ALA A 53 -22.01 6.26 17.48
C ALA A 53 -23.27 5.39 17.62
N ARG A 54 -23.96 5.11 16.50
CA ARG A 54 -25.12 4.21 16.49
C ARG A 54 -24.76 2.81 16.97
N ILE A 55 -23.63 2.26 16.54
CA ILE A 55 -23.18 0.94 17.00
C ILE A 55 -22.91 0.93 18.52
N GLN A 56 -22.33 2.01 19.05
CA GLN A 56 -22.10 2.18 20.48
C GLN A 56 -23.40 2.29 21.27
N GLU A 57 -24.40 3.02 20.76
CA GLU A 57 -25.71 3.20 21.40
C GLU A 57 -26.45 1.87 21.61
N VAL A 58 -26.25 0.88 20.74
CA VAL A 58 -26.82 -0.48 20.91
C VAL A 58 -26.17 -1.25 22.08
N GLY A 59 -25.05 -0.78 22.62
CA GLY A 59 -24.33 -1.45 23.72
C GLY A 59 -23.28 -2.45 23.25
N ALA A 60 -22.67 -2.21 22.09
CA ALA A 60 -21.53 -2.99 21.60
C ALA A 60 -20.29 -2.83 22.51
N ASP A 61 -19.59 -3.92 22.82
CA ASP A 61 -18.27 -3.83 23.47
C ASP A 61 -17.18 -3.48 22.45
N ILE A 62 -17.39 -3.91 21.20
CA ILE A 62 -16.47 -3.72 20.09
C ILE A 62 -17.28 -3.29 18.87
N VAL A 63 -16.88 -2.17 18.28
CA VAL A 63 -17.46 -1.65 17.04
C VAL A 63 -16.79 -2.34 15.86
N LYS A 64 -17.54 -2.85 14.88
CA LYS A 64 -16.98 -3.37 13.64
C LYS A 64 -17.58 -2.67 12.43
N VAL A 65 -16.75 -2.03 11.63
CA VAL A 65 -17.15 -1.37 10.39
C VAL A 65 -16.28 -1.88 9.25
N ALA A 66 -16.94 -2.47 8.25
CA ALA A 66 -16.29 -2.93 7.02
C ALA A 66 -16.88 -2.18 5.81
N THR A 67 -16.08 -1.41 5.11
CA THR A 67 -16.48 -0.67 3.89
C THR A 67 -15.79 -1.21 2.64
N THR A 68 -16.08 -0.68 1.46
CA THR A 68 -15.37 -1.02 0.22
C THR A 68 -14.57 0.18 -0.28
N ALA A 69 -13.29 -0.02 -0.63
CA ALA A 69 -12.50 1.01 -1.30
C ALA A 69 -12.83 1.04 -2.79
N THR A 70 -13.29 2.20 -3.28
CA THR A 70 -13.36 2.54 -4.70
C THR A 70 -12.08 3.24 -5.16
N ASP A 71 -11.41 3.96 -4.25
CA ASP A 71 -10.08 4.54 -4.39
C ASP A 71 -9.25 4.19 -3.14
N ILE A 72 -7.92 4.08 -3.26
CA ILE A 72 -7.04 3.84 -2.11
C ILE A 72 -7.13 4.94 -1.06
N ILE A 73 -7.51 6.17 -1.45
CA ILE A 73 -7.67 7.28 -0.49
C ILE A 73 -8.82 7.05 0.49
N ASP A 74 -9.75 6.13 0.21
CA ASP A 74 -10.86 5.79 1.10
C ASP A 74 -10.40 5.24 2.44
N VAL A 75 -9.25 4.56 2.44
CA VAL A 75 -8.64 3.99 3.65
C VAL A 75 -8.32 5.08 4.68
N SER A 76 -7.98 6.30 4.24
CA SER A 76 -7.70 7.43 5.14
C SER A 76 -8.87 7.77 6.06
N ARG A 77 -10.11 7.69 5.55
CA ARG A 77 -11.33 7.99 6.32
C ARG A 77 -11.56 6.97 7.42
N MET A 78 -11.30 5.70 7.12
CA MET A 78 -11.36 4.63 8.12
C MET A 78 -10.31 4.83 9.21
N PHE A 79 -9.05 5.12 8.84
CA PHE A 79 -7.99 5.41 9.82
C PHE A 79 -8.35 6.60 10.71
N GLN A 80 -8.86 7.69 10.13
CA GLN A 80 -9.28 8.87 10.89
C GLN A 80 -10.34 8.52 11.95
N VAL A 81 -11.35 7.72 11.59
CA VAL A 81 -12.39 7.32 12.53
C VAL A 81 -11.83 6.38 13.61
N MET A 82 -10.96 5.45 13.23
CA MET A 82 -10.33 4.51 14.18
C MET A 82 -9.48 5.22 15.24
N VAL A 83 -8.65 6.19 14.85
CA VAL A 83 -7.78 6.91 15.82
C VAL A 83 -8.55 7.80 16.79
N HIS A 84 -9.79 8.18 16.46
CA HIS A 84 -10.65 8.98 17.34
C HIS A 84 -11.66 8.14 18.13
N CYS A 85 -11.83 6.86 17.77
CA CYS A 85 -12.77 5.97 18.43
C CYS A 85 -12.30 5.65 19.86
N GLN A 86 -13.16 5.94 20.84
CA GLN A 86 -12.87 5.72 22.28
C GLN A 86 -13.24 4.32 22.76
N VAL A 87 -13.79 3.48 21.88
CA VAL A 87 -14.09 2.07 22.15
C VAL A 87 -13.28 1.19 21.21
N PRO A 88 -13.00 -0.07 21.59
CA PRO A 88 -12.38 -1.03 20.69
C PRO A 88 -13.07 -1.08 19.32
N MET A 89 -12.31 -0.86 18.25
CA MET A 89 -12.84 -0.77 16.90
C MET A 89 -12.12 -1.70 15.93
N ILE A 90 -12.90 -2.43 15.14
CA ILE A 90 -12.47 -3.20 13.98
C ILE A 90 -12.87 -2.41 12.74
N GLY A 91 -11.96 -1.57 12.24
CA GLY A 91 -12.15 -0.80 11.02
C GLY A 91 -11.42 -1.44 9.85
N LEU A 92 -12.15 -1.85 8.81
CA LEU A 92 -11.59 -2.53 7.65
C LEU A 92 -12.17 -1.96 6.36
N VAL A 93 -11.32 -1.88 5.34
CA VAL A 93 -11.73 -1.49 3.99
C VAL A 93 -11.44 -2.67 3.06
N MET A 94 -12.48 -3.16 2.40
CA MET A 94 -12.45 -4.28 1.46
C MET A 94 -11.94 -3.83 0.09
N SER A 95 -11.67 -4.83 -0.76
CA SER A 95 -11.02 -4.71 -2.08
C SER A 95 -9.49 -4.67 -2.01
N GLU A 96 -8.83 -4.86 -3.15
CA GLU A 96 -7.36 -4.78 -3.27
C GLU A 96 -6.83 -3.41 -2.84
N ARG A 97 -7.57 -2.33 -3.12
CA ARG A 97 -7.25 -0.96 -2.69
C ARG A 97 -7.30 -0.79 -1.17
N GLY A 98 -8.10 -1.63 -0.49
CA GLY A 98 -8.29 -1.61 0.95
C GLY A 98 -7.24 -2.38 1.76
N LEU A 99 -6.30 -3.09 1.13
CA LEU A 99 -5.31 -3.93 1.81
C LEU A 99 -4.55 -3.18 2.92
N MET A 100 -4.21 -1.91 2.69
CA MET A 100 -3.52 -1.06 3.65
C MET A 100 -4.26 -0.96 4.99
N SER A 101 -5.60 -0.93 4.98
CA SER A 101 -6.42 -0.92 6.21
C SER A 101 -6.22 -2.16 7.07
N ARG A 102 -5.97 -3.32 6.44
CA ARG A 102 -5.81 -4.60 7.11
C ARG A 102 -4.43 -4.74 7.74
N VAL A 103 -3.40 -4.25 7.05
CA VAL A 103 -2.00 -4.36 7.50
C VAL A 103 -1.67 -3.31 8.56
N LEU A 104 -2.14 -2.07 8.36
CA LEU A 104 -1.86 -0.95 9.28
C LEU A 104 -2.86 -0.84 10.44
N SER A 105 -3.75 -1.82 10.61
CA SER A 105 -4.70 -1.87 11.72
C SER A 105 -4.03 -1.61 13.09
N PRO A 106 -2.90 -2.26 13.46
CA PRO A 106 -2.21 -1.98 14.72
C PRO A 106 -1.65 -0.55 14.86
N LYS A 107 -1.24 0.08 13.75
CA LYS A 107 -0.71 1.46 13.76
C LYS A 107 -1.80 2.48 14.05
N PHE A 108 -3.01 2.26 13.54
CA PHE A 108 -4.13 3.21 13.63
C PHE A 108 -5.20 2.80 14.65
N GLY A 109 -4.84 1.98 15.65
CA GLY A 109 -5.71 1.68 16.79
C GLY A 109 -6.76 0.60 16.55
N GLY A 110 -6.62 -0.21 15.50
CA GLY A 110 -7.53 -1.32 15.23
C GLY A 110 -7.40 -2.46 16.23
N TYR A 111 -8.54 -2.96 16.69
CA TYR A 111 -8.64 -4.02 17.68
C TYR A 111 -8.22 -5.40 17.13
N LEU A 112 -8.58 -5.69 15.88
CA LEU A 112 -8.14 -6.90 15.17
C LEU A 112 -8.09 -6.68 13.66
N THR A 113 -7.44 -7.61 12.98
CA THR A 113 -7.49 -7.77 11.52
C THR A 113 -7.72 -9.24 11.18
N PHE A 114 -8.06 -9.53 9.93
CA PHE A 114 -8.31 -10.90 9.46
C PHE A 114 -7.27 -11.30 8.43
N GLY A 115 -6.65 -12.47 8.65
CA GLY A 115 -5.81 -13.17 7.67
C GLY A 115 -6.45 -14.49 7.27
N ILE A 116 -6.38 -14.85 5.99
CA ILE A 116 -6.88 -16.15 5.51
C ILE A 116 -5.82 -17.23 5.68
N LEU A 117 -6.25 -18.46 5.97
CA LEU A 117 -5.33 -19.61 6.13
C LEU A 117 -4.84 -20.16 4.79
N ASP A 118 -5.68 -20.04 3.76
CA ASP A 118 -5.42 -20.56 2.43
C ASP A 118 -5.94 -19.54 1.41
N ALA A 119 -5.13 -19.19 0.42
CA ALA A 119 -5.47 -18.24 -0.65
C ALA A 119 -6.72 -18.66 -1.45
N THR A 120 -7.10 -19.94 -1.41
CA THR A 120 -8.33 -20.45 -2.05
C THR A 120 -9.61 -20.20 -1.24
N LYS A 121 -9.48 -19.81 0.05
CA LYS A 121 -10.60 -19.60 0.98
C LYS A 121 -10.70 -18.12 1.38
N THR A 122 -11.11 -17.26 0.46
CA THR A 122 -11.35 -15.84 0.75
C THR A 122 -12.75 -15.62 1.32
N SER A 123 -12.84 -15.03 2.52
CA SER A 123 -14.13 -14.60 3.11
C SER A 123 -14.52 -13.18 2.69
N ALA A 124 -13.55 -12.35 2.30
CA ALA A 124 -13.74 -11.02 1.74
C ALA A 124 -12.62 -10.67 0.75
N SER A 125 -12.91 -9.80 -0.22
CA SER A 125 -11.92 -9.34 -1.21
C SER A 125 -10.78 -8.53 -0.55
N GLY A 126 -9.55 -8.75 -1.01
CA GLY A 126 -8.35 -8.06 -0.53
C GLY A 126 -7.79 -8.57 0.80
N GLN A 127 -8.16 -9.78 1.25
CA GLN A 127 -7.59 -10.38 2.45
C GLN A 127 -6.18 -10.94 2.19
N PRO A 128 -5.16 -10.51 2.95
CA PRO A 128 -3.85 -11.16 2.94
C PRO A 128 -3.92 -12.51 3.66
N THR A 129 -3.00 -13.42 3.35
CA THR A 129 -2.85 -14.66 4.12
C THR A 129 -2.28 -14.37 5.50
N LEU A 130 -2.48 -15.29 6.45
CA LEU A 130 -1.85 -15.21 7.77
C LEU A 130 -0.32 -15.18 7.64
N GLU A 131 0.24 -15.97 6.72
CA GLU A 131 1.67 -16.00 6.40
C GLU A 131 2.15 -14.63 5.88
N GLU A 132 1.43 -14.00 4.95
CA GLU A 132 1.80 -12.66 4.47
C GLU A 132 1.78 -11.62 5.60
N LEU A 133 0.75 -11.64 6.46
CA LEU A 133 0.67 -10.72 7.60
C LEU A 133 1.86 -10.88 8.56
N LEU A 134 2.25 -12.12 8.85
CA LEU A 134 3.31 -12.43 9.82
C LEU A 134 4.70 -12.25 9.22
N ASP A 135 4.95 -12.80 8.04
CA ASP A 135 6.30 -13.00 7.51
C ASP A 135 6.69 -11.98 6.45
N VAL A 136 5.72 -11.40 5.73
CA VAL A 136 5.97 -10.34 4.75
C VAL A 136 5.82 -8.97 5.39
N TYR A 137 4.70 -8.72 6.06
CA TYR A 137 4.41 -7.40 6.63
C TYR A 137 4.88 -7.22 8.07
N ASN A 138 5.33 -8.29 8.73
CA ASN A 138 5.79 -8.26 10.12
C ASN A 138 4.78 -7.56 11.04
N ILE A 139 3.49 -7.91 10.92
CA ILE A 139 2.39 -7.17 11.59
C ILE A 139 2.57 -7.03 13.11
N ARG A 140 3.27 -7.98 13.74
CA ARG A 140 3.58 -7.95 15.18
C ARG A 140 4.52 -6.82 15.60
N CYS A 141 5.26 -6.25 14.66
CA CYS A 141 6.20 -5.15 14.87
C CYS A 141 5.60 -3.79 14.49
N ILE A 142 4.40 -3.76 13.91
CA ILE A 142 3.73 -2.52 13.51
C ILE A 142 3.09 -1.89 14.75
N GLY A 143 3.44 -0.64 15.04
CA GLY A 143 2.87 0.17 16.11
C GLY A 143 2.64 1.62 15.69
N PRO A 144 2.20 2.48 16.62
CA PRO A 144 1.86 3.88 16.32
C PRO A 144 2.99 4.67 15.65
N ASP A 145 4.24 4.43 16.04
CA ASP A 145 5.41 5.15 15.52
C ASP A 145 6.01 4.55 14.23
N THR A 146 5.54 3.38 13.79
CA THR A 146 6.04 2.70 12.59
C THR A 146 5.82 3.57 11.36
N LYS A 147 6.86 3.81 10.57
CA LYS A 147 6.75 4.56 9.32
C LYS A 147 6.13 3.70 8.22
N VAL A 148 5.36 4.33 7.35
CA VAL A 148 4.76 3.70 6.17
C VAL A 148 5.61 4.06 4.96
N LEU A 149 6.03 3.02 4.25
CA LEU A 149 6.67 3.06 2.95
C LEU A 149 5.80 2.27 1.97
N GLY A 150 5.98 2.45 0.67
CA GLY A 150 5.30 1.57 -0.27
C GLY A 150 5.56 1.81 -1.74
N LEU A 151 5.10 0.88 -2.56
CA LEU A 151 5.13 0.98 -4.01
C LEU A 151 3.79 1.51 -4.51
N ILE A 152 3.77 2.71 -5.08
CA ILE A 152 2.63 3.28 -5.78
C ILE A 152 2.65 2.79 -7.24
N ALA A 153 1.62 2.04 -7.64
CA ALA A 153 1.51 1.50 -9.00
C ALA A 153 0.07 1.11 -9.37
N ASN A 154 -0.21 0.97 -10.66
CA ASN A 154 -1.45 0.38 -11.17
C ASN A 154 -1.17 -0.42 -12.46
N PRO A 155 -1.19 -1.77 -12.41
CA PRO A 155 -1.47 -2.63 -11.26
C PRO A 155 -0.28 -2.74 -10.27
N VAL A 156 -0.52 -3.21 -9.04
CA VAL A 156 0.52 -3.38 -8.01
C VAL A 156 0.70 -4.81 -7.49
N LYS A 157 -0.33 -5.66 -7.58
CA LYS A 157 -0.41 -6.99 -6.94
C LYS A 157 0.80 -7.90 -7.15
N GLN A 158 1.41 -7.89 -8.34
CA GLN A 158 2.50 -8.80 -8.70
C GLN A 158 3.87 -8.35 -8.19
N SER A 159 3.95 -7.18 -7.55
CA SER A 159 5.21 -6.63 -7.10
C SER A 159 5.81 -7.46 -5.96
N LYS A 160 7.11 -7.77 -6.10
CA LYS A 160 7.92 -8.38 -5.05
C LYS A 160 8.58 -7.35 -4.13
N SER A 161 8.39 -6.06 -4.38
CA SER A 161 8.96 -4.98 -3.56
C SER A 161 8.60 -5.10 -2.08
N PRO A 162 7.35 -5.42 -1.67
CA PRO A 162 7.04 -5.61 -0.25
C PRO A 162 7.85 -6.73 0.41
N ILE A 163 8.05 -7.86 -0.28
CA ILE A 163 8.85 -8.98 0.22
C ILE A 163 10.30 -8.55 0.44
N LEU A 164 10.90 -7.89 -0.56
CA LEU A 164 12.28 -7.44 -0.50
C LEU A 164 12.48 -6.38 0.58
N HIS A 165 11.70 -5.30 0.55
CA HIS A 165 11.91 -4.15 1.43
C HIS A 165 11.58 -4.47 2.88
N ASN A 166 10.49 -5.17 3.18
CA ASN A 166 10.20 -5.51 4.59
C ASN A 166 11.30 -6.39 5.20
N LYS A 167 11.87 -7.32 4.43
CA LYS A 167 13.01 -8.13 4.87
C LYS A 167 14.26 -7.28 5.13
N CYS A 168 14.56 -6.33 4.25
CA CYS A 168 15.67 -5.39 4.45
C CYS A 168 15.45 -4.44 5.65
N LEU A 169 14.24 -3.90 5.82
CA LEU A 169 13.90 -3.01 6.94
C LEU A 169 14.05 -3.75 8.28
N GLN A 170 13.58 -4.99 8.34
CA GLN A 170 13.74 -5.86 9.51
C GLN A 170 15.21 -6.16 9.79
N SER A 171 16.01 -6.49 8.77
CA SER A 171 17.42 -6.85 8.96
C SER A 171 18.28 -5.72 9.53
N VAL A 172 17.89 -4.46 9.27
CA VAL A 172 18.59 -3.27 9.78
C VAL A 172 17.88 -2.63 10.99
N GLY A 173 16.78 -3.22 11.47
CA GLY A 173 16.01 -2.71 12.61
C GLY A 173 15.34 -1.36 12.35
N TYR A 174 15.04 -1.01 11.10
CA TYR A 174 14.36 0.24 10.78
C TYR A 174 12.85 0.09 11.00
N ASN A 175 12.28 0.93 11.87
CA ASN A 175 10.86 0.87 12.24
C ASN A 175 9.94 1.39 11.12
N ALA A 176 9.77 0.58 10.07
CA ALA A 176 8.86 0.86 8.98
C ALA A 176 8.25 -0.43 8.40
N VAL A 177 7.12 -0.26 7.72
CA VAL A 177 6.47 -1.28 6.90
C VAL A 177 6.34 -0.78 5.47
N TYR A 178 6.62 -1.66 4.51
CA TYR A 178 6.53 -1.42 3.08
C TYR A 178 5.30 -2.11 2.48
N LEU A 179 4.41 -1.34 1.85
CA LEU A 179 3.14 -1.83 1.31
C LEU A 179 3.05 -1.75 -0.21
N PRO A 180 2.28 -2.63 -0.86
CA PRO A 180 1.78 -2.38 -2.21
C PRO A 180 0.60 -1.38 -2.15
N LEU A 181 0.69 -0.29 -2.91
CA LEU A 181 -0.26 0.82 -2.90
C LEU A 181 -0.89 0.96 -4.29
N LEU A 182 -2.08 0.37 -4.47
CA LEU A 182 -2.86 0.45 -5.71
C LEU A 182 -3.55 1.81 -5.81
N ALA A 183 -2.88 2.78 -6.45
CA ALA A 183 -3.43 4.12 -6.66
C ALA A 183 -4.04 4.26 -8.06
N ASP A 184 -5.03 5.13 -8.20
CA ASP A 184 -5.57 5.54 -9.50
C ASP A 184 -5.08 6.94 -9.91
N ASP A 185 -4.81 7.82 -8.93
CA ASP A 185 -4.28 9.18 -9.12
C ASP A 185 -3.14 9.45 -8.12
N LEU A 186 -1.95 9.76 -8.63
CA LEU A 186 -0.76 9.98 -7.80
C LEU A 186 -0.87 11.26 -6.94
N ALA A 187 -1.35 12.36 -7.50
CA ALA A 187 -1.41 13.64 -6.82
C ALA A 187 -2.38 13.57 -5.63
N ARG A 188 -3.57 13.01 -5.86
CA ARG A 188 -4.58 12.79 -4.81
C ARG A 188 -4.08 11.83 -3.74
N PHE A 189 -3.36 10.78 -4.11
CA PHE A 189 -2.72 9.88 -3.16
C PHE A 189 -1.72 10.62 -2.25
N LEU A 190 -0.80 11.39 -2.84
CA LEU A 190 0.25 12.11 -2.09
C LEU A 190 -0.31 13.22 -1.20
N ASP A 191 -1.39 13.87 -1.63
CA ASP A 191 -2.12 14.88 -0.86
C ASP A 191 -2.85 14.25 0.35
N THR A 192 -3.59 13.17 0.11
CA THR A 192 -4.31 12.42 1.16
C THR A 192 -3.35 11.87 2.22
N TYR A 193 -2.23 11.28 1.78
CA TYR A 193 -1.24 10.66 2.65
C TYR A 193 -0.03 11.58 2.87
N SER A 194 -0.33 12.85 3.21
CA SER A 194 0.66 13.91 3.43
C SER A 194 1.33 13.88 4.81
N SER A 195 0.81 13.09 5.76
CA SER A 195 1.34 13.05 7.12
C SER A 195 2.77 12.49 7.20
N PRO A 196 3.54 12.84 8.26
CA PRO A 196 4.89 12.29 8.49
C PRO A 196 4.95 10.77 8.74
N ASP A 197 3.80 10.09 8.86
CA ASP A 197 3.75 8.64 8.91
C ASP A 197 4.16 8.04 7.57
N PHE A 198 3.78 8.68 6.46
CA PHE A 198 4.07 8.24 5.10
C PHE A 198 5.37 8.87 4.62
N SER A 199 6.47 8.15 4.83
CA SER A 199 7.82 8.72 4.78
C SER A 199 8.52 8.59 3.42
N GLY A 200 8.04 7.71 2.55
CA GLY A 200 8.65 7.52 1.23
C GLY A 200 7.96 6.46 0.40
N PHE A 201 8.13 6.56 -0.91
CA PHE A 201 7.44 5.71 -1.87
C PHE A 201 8.37 5.33 -3.02
N SER A 202 8.26 4.10 -3.51
CA SER A 202 8.64 3.82 -4.89
C SER A 202 7.45 4.08 -5.81
N CYS A 203 7.72 4.47 -7.05
CA CYS A 203 6.72 4.68 -8.09
C CYS A 203 7.01 3.74 -9.26
N SER A 204 5.99 3.01 -9.71
CA SER A 204 6.04 2.25 -10.95
C SER A 204 5.02 2.80 -11.95
N LEU A 205 4.82 2.09 -13.05
CA LEU A 205 3.78 2.37 -14.03
C LEU A 205 2.41 2.61 -13.37
N PRO A 206 1.64 3.61 -13.84
CA PRO A 206 1.97 4.64 -14.84
C PRO A 206 2.67 5.90 -14.27
N PHE A 207 2.92 5.96 -12.97
CA PHE A 207 3.11 7.18 -12.19
C PHE A 207 4.51 7.83 -12.25
N LYS A 208 5.49 7.22 -12.91
CA LYS A 208 6.87 7.73 -12.89
C LYS A 208 7.04 9.13 -13.49
N VAL A 209 6.24 9.45 -14.51
CA VAL A 209 6.26 10.78 -15.15
C VAL A 209 5.48 11.78 -14.30
N ASP A 210 4.28 11.40 -13.83
CA ASP A 210 3.45 12.24 -12.95
C ASP A 210 4.19 12.63 -11.65
N ALA A 211 5.04 11.75 -11.14
CA ALA A 211 5.87 12.01 -9.97
C ALA A 211 6.82 13.21 -10.15
N VAL A 212 7.21 13.55 -11.38
CA VAL A 212 8.01 14.75 -11.71
C VAL A 212 7.20 16.03 -11.50
N HIS A 213 5.88 15.97 -11.64
CA HIS A 213 5.01 17.11 -11.38
C HIS A 213 4.58 17.18 -9.92
N CYS A 214 4.59 16.06 -9.19
CA CYS A 214 4.16 16.00 -7.79
C CYS A 214 5.28 16.26 -6.77
N CYS A 215 6.56 16.09 -7.14
CA CYS A 215 7.68 16.35 -6.24
C CYS A 215 8.05 17.85 -6.20
N HIS A 216 8.50 18.31 -5.04
CA HIS A 216 8.90 19.70 -4.81
C HIS A 216 10.36 19.94 -5.24
N GLU A 217 11.21 18.92 -5.07
CA GLU A 217 12.62 18.94 -5.43
C GLU A 217 12.97 17.66 -6.19
N HIS A 218 13.94 17.73 -7.10
CA HIS A 218 14.40 16.59 -7.91
C HIS A 218 15.91 16.45 -7.83
N ASP A 219 16.39 15.21 -7.78
CA ASP A 219 17.79 14.91 -8.05
C ASP A 219 18.13 15.26 -9.52
N ALA A 220 19.39 15.62 -9.78
CA ALA A 220 19.83 16.07 -11.10
C ALA A 220 19.60 15.01 -12.20
N VAL A 221 19.77 13.73 -11.86
CA VAL A 221 19.57 12.59 -12.76
C VAL A 221 18.08 12.36 -13.00
N ALA A 222 17.23 12.34 -11.97
CA ALA A 222 15.77 12.27 -12.16
C ALA A 222 15.24 13.41 -13.05
N LYS A 223 15.74 14.64 -12.84
CA LYS A 223 15.39 15.79 -13.67
C LYS A 223 15.82 15.62 -15.13
N SER A 224 17.02 15.05 -15.36
CA SER A 224 17.53 14.77 -16.71
C SER A 224 16.75 13.64 -17.41
N ILE A 225 16.36 12.61 -16.68
CA ILE A 225 15.60 11.47 -17.20
C ILE A 225 14.14 11.89 -17.50
N GLY A 226 13.58 12.79 -16.69
CA GLY A 226 12.17 13.15 -16.76
C GLY A 226 11.25 12.08 -16.17
N ALA A 227 11.76 11.28 -15.22
CA ALA A 227 10.99 10.26 -14.52
C ALA A 227 11.54 10.05 -13.10
N ILE A 228 10.64 9.86 -12.14
CA ILE A 228 10.95 9.56 -10.72
C ILE A 228 10.37 8.20 -10.37
N ASN A 229 11.21 7.31 -9.83
CA ASN A 229 10.79 6.01 -9.31
C ASN A 229 10.88 5.94 -7.77
N THR A 230 11.41 6.97 -7.12
CA THR A 230 11.64 7.02 -5.67
C THR A 230 11.29 8.41 -5.16
N ILE A 231 10.33 8.51 -4.25
CA ILE A 231 9.90 9.75 -3.58
C ILE A 231 10.27 9.62 -2.11
N VAL A 232 10.97 10.62 -1.57
CA VAL A 232 11.31 10.70 -0.14
C VAL A 232 10.64 11.93 0.45
N ARG A 233 9.92 11.76 1.57
CA ARG A 233 9.39 12.88 2.34
C ARG A 233 10.46 13.36 3.33
N LYS A 234 10.87 14.62 3.19
CA LYS A 234 11.79 15.29 4.13
C LYS A 234 11.07 15.69 5.41
N SER A 235 11.85 16.02 6.44
CA SER A 235 11.34 16.49 7.75
C SER A 235 10.54 17.80 7.66
N ASP A 236 10.78 18.62 6.64
CA ASP A 236 10.01 19.84 6.34
C ASP A 236 8.72 19.55 5.55
N GLY A 237 8.40 18.27 5.31
CA GLY A 237 7.22 17.82 4.58
C GLY A 237 7.39 17.77 3.06
N LYS A 238 8.48 18.33 2.51
CA LYS A 238 8.71 18.34 1.06
C LYS A 238 8.95 16.94 0.52
N LEU A 239 8.43 16.72 -0.68
CA LEU A 239 8.68 15.52 -1.48
C LEU A 239 9.88 15.73 -2.39
N VAL A 240 10.88 14.86 -2.27
CA VAL A 240 12.06 14.87 -3.14
C VAL A 240 12.09 13.62 -4.00
N GLY A 241 12.17 13.83 -5.30
CA GLY A 241 12.17 12.78 -6.30
C GLY A 241 13.56 12.37 -6.73
N TYR A 242 13.77 11.06 -6.79
CA TYR A 242 14.99 10.42 -7.28
C TYR A 242 14.66 9.38 -8.35
N ASN A 243 15.68 9.05 -9.16
CA ASN A 243 15.62 7.93 -10.08
C ASN A 243 16.74 6.93 -9.78
N THR A 244 16.39 5.71 -9.38
CA THR A 244 17.34 4.62 -9.11
C THR A 244 17.33 3.52 -10.17
N ASP A 245 16.38 3.56 -11.10
CA ASP A 245 16.25 2.55 -12.17
C ASP A 245 17.45 2.57 -13.12
N TYR A 246 17.96 3.77 -13.48
CA TYR A 246 19.03 3.88 -14.46
C TYR A 246 20.32 3.17 -14.00
N ILE A 247 20.71 3.36 -12.73
CA ILE A 247 21.93 2.75 -12.20
C ILE A 247 21.76 1.25 -12.04
N GLY A 248 20.57 0.80 -11.61
CA GLY A 248 20.22 -0.62 -11.57
C GLY A 248 20.28 -1.27 -12.97
N ALA A 249 19.79 -0.57 -14.00
CA ALA A 249 19.86 -1.00 -15.39
C ALA A 249 21.31 -1.22 -15.85
N ILE A 250 22.10 -0.15 -15.72
CA ILE A 250 23.47 -0.06 -16.21
C ILE A 250 24.30 -1.14 -15.53
N SER A 251 24.24 -1.21 -14.20
CA SER A 251 25.01 -2.17 -13.41
C SER A 251 24.66 -3.60 -13.78
N ALA A 252 23.36 -3.92 -13.90
CA ALA A 252 22.92 -5.28 -14.25
C ALA A 252 23.40 -5.72 -15.65
N ILE A 253 23.42 -4.79 -16.62
CA ILE A 253 23.93 -5.08 -17.96
C ILE A 253 25.46 -5.22 -17.94
N GLU A 254 26.16 -4.33 -17.24
CA GLU A 254 27.63 -4.37 -17.10
C GLU A 254 28.11 -5.68 -16.44
N ASP A 255 27.43 -6.09 -15.37
CA ASP A 255 27.68 -7.34 -14.66
C ASP A 255 27.41 -8.55 -15.58
N GLY A 256 26.33 -8.52 -16.35
CA GLY A 256 25.99 -9.58 -17.30
C GLY A 256 27.01 -9.75 -18.44
N ILE A 257 27.72 -8.68 -18.80
CA ILE A 257 28.71 -8.66 -19.90
C ILE A 257 30.14 -8.90 -19.39
N GLY A 258 30.37 -8.86 -18.08
CA GLY A 258 31.67 -9.15 -17.46
C GLY A 258 32.65 -7.96 -17.42
N GLY A 259 32.13 -6.73 -17.31
CA GLY A 259 32.93 -5.51 -17.19
C GLY A 259 33.60 -5.02 -18.49
N PHE A 260 34.09 -3.77 -18.49
CA PHE A 260 34.62 -3.05 -19.66
C PHE A 260 35.81 -3.71 -20.38
N SER A 261 36.38 -4.80 -19.86
CA SER A 261 37.53 -5.51 -20.43
C SER A 261 37.24 -6.29 -21.73
N ASN A 262 35.98 -6.49 -22.13
CA ASN A 262 35.61 -7.32 -23.30
C ASN A 262 34.80 -6.59 -24.40
N LEU A 263 34.71 -5.26 -24.37
CA LEU A 263 33.86 -4.46 -25.27
C LEU A 263 34.23 -4.53 -26.77
N ASN A 264 35.35 -5.13 -27.15
CA ASN A 264 35.76 -5.29 -28.55
C ASN A 264 35.15 -6.51 -29.27
N ARG A 265 34.24 -7.27 -28.65
CA ARG A 265 33.79 -8.57 -29.23
C ARG A 265 32.29 -8.80 -29.44
N PHE A 266 31.39 -7.87 -29.11
CA PHE A 266 29.96 -8.14 -29.26
C PHE A 266 29.21 -7.06 -30.06
N PRO A 267 28.49 -7.44 -31.15
CA PRO A 267 27.55 -6.53 -31.80
C PRO A 267 26.34 -6.36 -30.87
N PHE A 268 26.29 -5.23 -30.16
CA PHE A 268 25.15 -4.77 -29.38
C PHE A 268 23.97 -4.46 -30.31
N ASN A 269 23.17 -5.46 -30.69
CA ASN A 269 21.98 -5.20 -31.51
C ASN A 269 20.73 -6.04 -31.15
N SER A 270 20.76 -6.88 -30.12
CA SER A 270 19.66 -7.84 -29.91
C SER A 270 19.18 -8.07 -28.47
N TYR A 271 19.72 -7.41 -27.44
CA TYR A 271 19.38 -7.73 -26.04
C TYR A 271 19.01 -6.51 -25.18
N LEU A 272 18.14 -5.64 -25.67
CA LEU A 272 17.46 -4.65 -24.82
C LEU A 272 15.97 -4.96 -24.75
N GLY A 273 15.65 -5.96 -23.92
CA GLY A 273 14.29 -6.30 -23.52
C GLY A 273 13.85 -5.47 -22.30
N VAL A 274 12.76 -4.72 -22.48
CA VAL A 274 11.88 -4.14 -21.45
C VAL A 274 12.58 -3.26 -20.39
N MET A 275 13.09 -2.11 -20.81
CA MET A 275 13.35 -0.97 -19.93
C MET A 275 12.46 0.22 -20.34
N HIS A 276 11.97 0.97 -19.35
CA HIS A 276 11.15 2.16 -19.60
C HIS A 276 11.92 3.18 -20.47
N LYS A 277 11.32 3.62 -21.58
CA LYS A 277 11.89 4.50 -22.62
C LYS A 277 12.81 5.61 -22.11
N TYR A 278 12.43 6.29 -21.03
CA TYR A 278 13.19 7.39 -20.43
C TYR A 278 14.57 6.97 -19.90
N HIS A 279 14.68 5.78 -19.31
CA HIS A 279 15.93 5.27 -18.75
C HIS A 279 16.91 4.93 -19.87
N MET A 280 16.40 4.36 -20.96
CA MET A 280 17.21 3.99 -22.13
C MET A 280 17.86 5.18 -22.82
N ILE A 281 17.15 6.31 -22.89
CA ILE A 281 17.70 7.56 -23.43
C ILE A 281 18.87 8.05 -22.56
N TYR A 282 18.77 7.92 -21.24
CA TYR A 282 19.84 8.32 -20.33
C TYR A 282 21.02 7.34 -20.36
N VAL A 283 20.77 6.03 -20.35
CA VAL A 283 21.84 5.01 -20.50
C VAL A 283 22.64 5.24 -21.78
N ARG A 284 21.98 5.62 -22.88
CA ARG A 284 22.64 6.02 -24.14
C ARG A 284 23.60 7.20 -23.94
N GLN A 285 23.17 8.26 -23.26
CA GLN A 285 24.01 9.43 -23.00
C GLN A 285 25.25 9.07 -22.19
N VAL A 286 25.13 8.15 -21.23
CA VAL A 286 26.25 7.71 -20.38
C VAL A 286 27.23 6.82 -21.14
N TRP A 287 26.76 5.87 -21.96
CA TRP A 287 27.63 4.92 -22.66
C TRP A 287 28.12 5.37 -24.04
N GLY A 288 27.62 6.50 -24.57
CA GLY A 288 28.07 7.05 -25.85
C GLY A 288 27.79 6.16 -27.07
N GLN A 289 26.96 5.13 -26.94
CA GLN A 289 26.61 4.20 -28.03
C GLN A 289 25.30 4.59 -28.73
N ARG A 290 25.10 4.14 -29.96
CA ARG A 290 23.80 4.25 -30.66
C ARG A 290 22.85 3.21 -30.07
N MET A 291 21.64 3.64 -29.70
CA MET A 291 20.60 2.75 -29.18
C MET A 291 19.36 2.81 -30.07
N LEU A 292 18.87 1.65 -30.50
CA LEU A 292 17.63 1.55 -31.26
C LEU A 292 16.45 1.43 -30.29
N LEU A 293 15.49 2.35 -30.37
CA LEU A 293 14.27 2.31 -29.57
C LEU A 293 13.12 1.77 -30.43
N CYS A 294 12.62 0.58 -30.09
CA CYS A 294 11.47 -0.03 -30.75
C CYS A 294 10.22 0.10 -29.86
N HIS A 295 9.10 0.59 -30.39
CA HIS A 295 7.86 0.83 -29.63
C HIS A 295 6.65 0.21 -30.34
N HIS A 296 5.74 -0.40 -29.58
CA HIS A 296 4.57 -1.12 -30.09
C HIS A 296 3.59 -0.28 -30.97
N CYS A 297 3.66 1.06 -30.92
CA CYS A 297 2.81 1.96 -31.71
C CYS A 297 3.52 2.60 -32.91
N LEU A 298 4.83 2.37 -33.07
CA LEU A 298 5.63 2.91 -34.16
C LEU A 298 6.54 1.81 -34.68
N ALA A 299 6.06 1.08 -35.69
CA ALA A 299 6.94 0.43 -36.66
C ALA A 299 7.62 1.54 -37.48
N GLY A 300 8.62 2.19 -36.89
CA GLY A 300 9.41 3.24 -37.52
C GLY A 300 10.78 3.27 -36.88
N LEU A 301 11.81 2.99 -37.68
CA LEU A 301 13.21 3.17 -37.28
C LEU A 301 13.41 4.65 -36.91
N LEU A 302 13.43 4.97 -35.61
CA LEU A 302 14.11 6.17 -35.14
C LEU A 302 15.60 5.84 -35.00
N LEU A 303 16.31 5.96 -36.12
CA LEU A 303 17.74 6.26 -36.09
C LEU A 303 17.87 7.74 -35.70
N LEU A 304 18.08 7.98 -34.40
CA LEU A 304 18.66 9.23 -33.90
C LEU A 304 20.11 8.97 -33.52
#